data_AF-A0A1N6EPH4-F1
#
_entry.id   AF-A0A1N6EPH4-F1
#
_cell.length_a   1.000
_cell.length_b   1.000
_cell.length_c   1.000
_cell.angle_alpha   90.00
_cell.angle_beta   90.00
_cell.angle_gamma   90.00
#
_symmetry.space_group_name_H-M   'P 1'
#
loop_
_entity.id
_entity.type
_entity.pdbx_description
1 polymer ?
#
loop_
_entity_poly.entity_id
_entity_poly.type
_entity_poly.pdbx_seq_one_letter_code
_entity_poly.pdbx_strand_id
1 'polypeptide(L)'
;MSAPLAATEPRSRQQHLAWVMLATVGLIAFLALPVLAQDGTGVVPENAEARSYGGGWDCALGYRVSGAACLAVDVPENAHATGQSYGAGWACNRGYEEAGAACKAIPVPEHAFLRSSGYDWQCDRGFRPDRESCVPIVLPENAYLSEDSSGSGWACERGFTPSAEACVPIVVPENGYLTNADYGPKWACERGFFEADGRCDPVALPAHAYLDQESYGPGWRCERGFQAVNDSCIPIDLPANAHLDRSGNRWRCDPSFQLADGECLLER
;
A
#
# COMPACT_ATOMS: atom_id res chain seq x y z
N MET A 1 4.47 -81.09 -34.98
CA MET A 1 3.19 -81.64 -34.51
C MET A 1 2.98 -81.19 -33.07
N SER A 2 1.96 -80.35 -32.93
CA SER A 2 1.22 -79.85 -31.77
C SER A 2 1.64 -80.31 -30.37
N ALA A 3 1.96 -79.31 -29.53
CA ALA A 3 1.75 -79.38 -28.08
C ALA A 3 0.27 -79.14 -27.75
N PRO A 4 -0.31 -79.79 -26.73
CA PRO A 4 -1.55 -79.32 -26.12
C PRO A 4 -1.29 -78.52 -24.84
N LEU A 5 -2.02 -77.41 -24.77
CA LEU A 5 -2.31 -76.59 -23.59
C LEU A 5 -3.27 -77.29 -22.62
N ALA A 6 -3.33 -76.72 -21.40
CA ALA A 6 -4.45 -76.63 -20.44
C ALA A 6 -4.06 -77.15 -19.04
N ALA A 7 -4.41 -76.53 -17.91
CA ALA A 7 -5.22 -75.36 -17.65
C ALA A 7 -4.80 -74.77 -16.28
N THR A 8 -4.76 -73.44 -16.17
CA THR A 8 -4.71 -72.70 -14.91
C THR A 8 -6.13 -72.42 -14.43
N GLU A 9 -6.48 -72.87 -13.22
CA GLU A 9 -7.75 -72.56 -12.55
C GLU A 9 -7.87 -71.06 -12.20
N PRO A 10 -9.07 -70.47 -12.27
CA PRO A 10 -9.29 -69.06 -11.99
C PRO A 10 -9.33 -68.78 -10.49
N ARG A 11 -8.30 -68.09 -9.98
CA ARG A 11 -8.25 -67.59 -8.60
C ARG A 11 -9.40 -66.58 -8.38
N SER A 12 -10.25 -66.84 -7.39
CA SER A 12 -11.51 -66.14 -7.22
C SER A 12 -11.31 -64.64 -6.93
N ARG A 13 -12.06 -63.81 -7.67
CA ARG A 13 -12.08 -62.33 -7.57
C ARG A 13 -12.34 -61.82 -6.14
N GLN A 14 -12.93 -62.65 -5.28
CA GLN A 14 -13.23 -62.34 -3.87
C GLN A 14 -11.97 -62.30 -2.98
N GLN A 15 -10.94 -63.12 -3.26
CA GLN A 15 -9.72 -63.14 -2.44
C GLN A 15 -8.88 -61.86 -2.63
N HIS A 16 -8.87 -61.30 -3.84
CA HIS A 16 -8.15 -60.06 -4.14
C HIS A 16 -8.83 -58.81 -3.52
N LEU A 17 -10.16 -58.75 -3.52
CA LEU A 17 -10.91 -57.65 -2.89
C LEU A 17 -10.75 -57.65 -1.36
N ALA A 18 -10.73 -58.82 -0.73
CA ALA A 18 -10.51 -58.94 0.72
C ALA A 18 -9.09 -58.51 1.13
N TRP A 19 -8.07 -58.87 0.36
CA TRP A 19 -6.68 -58.49 0.63
C TRP A 19 -6.41 -56.99 0.43
N VAL A 20 -7.01 -56.38 -0.61
CA VAL A 20 -6.89 -54.93 -0.84
C VAL A 20 -7.60 -54.13 0.26
N MET A 21 -8.77 -54.58 0.73
CA MET A 21 -9.50 -53.95 1.85
C MET A 21 -8.75 -54.05 3.18
N LEU A 22 -8.05 -55.16 3.46
CA LEU A 22 -7.23 -55.31 4.67
C LEU A 22 -5.98 -54.42 4.63
N ALA A 23 -5.35 -54.26 3.45
CA ALA A 23 -4.18 -53.39 3.29
C ALA A 23 -4.53 -51.89 3.38
N THR A 24 -5.70 -51.46 2.89
CA THR A 24 -6.13 -50.05 2.98
C THR A 24 -6.58 -49.66 4.39
N VAL A 25 -7.21 -50.57 5.15
CA VAL A 25 -7.55 -50.31 6.56
C VAL A 25 -6.30 -50.24 7.46
N GLY A 26 -5.27 -51.04 7.15
CA GLY A 26 -3.98 -50.98 7.86
C GLY A 26 -3.21 -49.67 7.63
N LEU A 27 -3.28 -49.09 6.43
CA LEU A 27 -2.59 -47.84 6.10
C LEU A 27 -3.28 -46.59 6.69
N ILE A 28 -4.61 -46.62 6.87
CA ILE A 28 -5.37 -45.53 7.50
C ILE A 28 -5.19 -45.53 9.04
N ALA A 29 -4.98 -46.71 9.65
CA ALA A 29 -4.77 -46.81 11.10
C ALA A 29 -3.42 -46.25 11.58
N PHE A 30 -2.39 -46.17 10.72
CA PHE A 30 -1.09 -45.58 11.07
C PHE A 30 -1.06 -44.04 11.00
N LEU A 31 -2.03 -43.41 10.33
CA LEU A 31 -2.17 -41.94 10.29
C LEU A 31 -3.05 -41.40 11.45
N ALA A 32 -3.60 -42.28 12.28
CA ALA A 32 -4.45 -41.94 13.42
C ALA A 32 -3.71 -42.05 14.77
N LEU A 33 -2.38 -41.89 14.79
CA LEU A 33 -1.71 -41.53 16.02
C LEU A 33 -2.10 -40.07 16.32
N PRO A 34 -2.83 -39.79 17.41
CA PRO A 34 -3.08 -38.42 17.80
C PRO A 34 -1.71 -37.78 18.08
N VAL A 35 -1.29 -36.84 17.24
CA VAL A 35 -0.28 -35.87 17.62
C VAL A 35 -0.93 -35.03 18.71
N LEU A 36 -0.77 -35.47 19.96
CA LEU A 36 -1.12 -34.65 21.11
C LEU A 36 -0.07 -33.54 21.17
N ALA A 37 -0.40 -32.38 20.63
CA ALA A 37 0.17 -31.14 21.15
C ALA A 37 -0.22 -31.08 22.62
N GLN A 38 0.72 -31.36 23.53
CA GLN A 38 0.47 -31.21 24.98
C GLN A 38 0.51 -29.73 25.33
N ASP A 39 -0.54 -29.01 24.92
CA ASP A 39 -0.71 -27.59 25.24
C ASP A 39 -1.27 -27.45 26.65
N GLY A 40 -0.40 -27.51 27.67
CA GLY A 40 -0.67 -26.96 29.00
C GLY A 40 -1.94 -27.45 29.70
N THR A 41 -2.51 -28.62 29.34
CA THR A 41 -3.73 -29.14 29.97
C THR A 41 -3.37 -30.01 31.18
N GLY A 42 -3.80 -29.63 32.39
CA GLY A 42 -3.58 -30.43 33.60
C GLY A 42 -3.42 -29.59 34.87
N VAL A 43 -2.92 -30.21 35.93
CA VAL A 43 -2.51 -29.49 37.15
C VAL A 43 -1.40 -28.51 36.79
N VAL A 44 -1.49 -27.27 37.27
CA VAL A 44 -0.48 -26.22 37.04
C VAL A 44 0.85 -26.68 37.66
N PRO A 45 1.91 -26.93 36.86
CA PRO A 45 3.20 -27.36 37.39
C PRO A 45 3.98 -26.18 38.00
N GLU A 46 5.12 -26.47 38.62
CA GLU A 46 6.04 -25.45 39.11
C GLU A 46 6.54 -24.57 37.95
N ASN A 47 6.70 -23.27 38.20
CA ASN A 47 7.06 -22.24 37.21
C ASN A 47 6.05 -22.09 36.06
N ALA A 48 4.76 -22.33 36.33
CA ALA A 48 3.65 -22.09 35.41
C ALA A 48 2.56 -21.23 36.06
N GLU A 49 1.83 -20.51 35.22
CA GLU A 49 0.68 -19.67 35.58
C GLU A 49 -0.58 -20.21 34.87
N ALA A 50 -1.69 -20.27 35.61
CA ALA A 50 -2.96 -20.69 35.03
C ALA A 50 -3.47 -19.64 34.02
N ARG A 51 -3.97 -20.10 32.86
CA ARG A 51 -4.53 -19.21 31.85
C ARG A 51 -5.77 -18.50 32.36
N SER A 52 -5.91 -17.22 32.02
CA SER A 52 -7.12 -16.44 32.35
C SER A 52 -8.38 -16.90 31.59
N TYR A 53 -8.22 -17.64 30.49
CA TYR A 53 -9.31 -18.17 29.68
C TYR A 53 -8.86 -19.44 28.94
N GLY A 54 -9.81 -20.29 28.52
CA GLY A 54 -9.52 -21.43 27.64
C GLY A 54 -8.98 -22.70 28.29
N GLY A 55 -8.84 -22.74 29.62
CA GLY A 55 -8.30 -23.90 30.35
C GLY A 55 -6.81 -24.14 30.12
N GLY A 56 -6.14 -24.70 31.12
CA GLY A 56 -4.70 -25.00 31.08
C GLY A 56 -3.81 -23.91 31.70
N TRP A 57 -2.51 -24.01 31.42
CA TRP A 57 -1.45 -23.16 31.98
C TRP A 57 -0.43 -22.76 30.92
N ASP A 58 0.25 -21.64 31.17
CA ASP A 58 1.41 -21.17 30.42
C ASP A 58 2.62 -21.11 31.36
N CYS A 59 3.83 -21.33 30.84
CA CYS A 59 5.03 -21.18 31.67
C CYS A 59 5.22 -19.72 32.10
N ALA A 60 5.70 -19.53 33.32
CA ALA A 60 6.11 -18.23 33.82
C ALA A 60 7.25 -17.65 32.95
N LEU A 61 7.41 -16.33 32.94
CA LEU A 61 8.45 -15.66 32.17
C LEU A 61 9.84 -16.23 32.50
N GLY A 62 10.61 -16.59 31.47
CA GLY A 62 11.90 -17.27 31.63
C GLY A 62 11.82 -18.79 31.69
N TYR A 63 10.63 -19.37 31.53
CA TYR A 63 10.43 -20.82 31.44
C TYR A 63 9.69 -21.20 30.16
N ARG A 64 9.91 -22.42 29.68
CA ARG A 64 9.28 -22.96 28.47
C ARG A 64 8.69 -24.34 28.70
N VAL A 65 7.68 -24.67 27.90
CA VAL A 65 6.99 -25.96 27.98
C VAL A 65 7.91 -27.08 27.53
N SER A 66 8.03 -28.11 28.37
CA SER A 66 8.72 -29.36 28.05
C SER A 66 7.92 -30.54 28.60
N GLY A 67 6.99 -31.05 27.80
CA GLY A 67 6.02 -32.06 28.25
C GLY A 67 5.06 -31.46 29.28
N ALA A 68 4.95 -32.07 30.46
CA ALA A 68 4.08 -31.62 31.55
C ALA A 68 4.75 -30.66 32.55
N ALA A 69 5.90 -30.07 32.21
CA ALA A 69 6.69 -29.21 33.09
C ALA A 69 7.18 -27.95 32.37
N CYS A 70 7.52 -26.93 33.18
CA CYS A 70 8.17 -25.70 32.74
C CYS A 70 9.65 -25.74 33.09
N LEU A 71 10.51 -25.80 32.07
CA LEU A 71 11.96 -25.77 32.25
C LEU A 71 12.49 -24.35 32.05
N ALA A 72 13.47 -23.97 32.86
CA ALA A 72 14.13 -22.68 32.74
C ALA A 72 14.76 -22.53 31.35
N VAL A 73 14.54 -21.37 30.73
CA VAL A 73 15.19 -20.96 29.50
C VAL A 73 16.58 -20.46 29.86
N ASP A 74 17.61 -21.01 29.22
CA ASP A 74 18.95 -20.46 29.29
C ASP A 74 19.00 -19.21 28.41
N VAL A 75 18.88 -18.04 29.05
CA VAL A 75 18.87 -16.73 28.37
C VAL A 75 20.32 -16.26 28.27
N PRO A 76 20.91 -16.22 27.06
CA PRO A 76 22.29 -15.79 26.89
C PRO A 76 22.47 -14.30 27.19
N GLU A 77 23.72 -13.86 27.29
CA GLU A 77 24.05 -12.43 27.40
C GLU A 77 23.45 -11.64 26.23
N ASN A 78 22.96 -10.43 26.50
CA ASN A 78 22.27 -9.57 25.52
C ASN A 78 20.97 -10.16 24.94
N ALA A 79 20.28 -11.01 25.70
CA ALA A 79 18.93 -11.50 25.39
C ALA A 79 17.95 -11.23 26.54
N HIS A 80 16.65 -11.36 26.24
CA HIS A 80 15.56 -11.38 27.21
C HIS A 80 14.61 -12.54 26.92
N ALA A 81 13.98 -13.08 27.97
CA ALA A 81 12.97 -14.12 27.81
C ALA A 81 11.71 -13.55 27.11
N THR A 82 11.15 -14.29 26.15
CA THR A 82 9.96 -13.86 25.40
C THR A 82 8.67 -14.40 25.98
N GLY A 83 8.74 -15.41 26.87
CA GLY A 83 7.57 -16.13 27.38
C GLY A 83 6.85 -16.97 26.33
N GLN A 84 7.47 -17.17 25.15
CA GLN A 84 6.90 -18.02 24.12
C GLN A 84 7.04 -19.50 24.50
N SER A 85 5.98 -20.28 24.30
CA SER A 85 5.94 -21.72 24.56
C SER A 85 6.70 -22.55 23.51
N TYR A 86 7.09 -21.93 22.40
CA TYR A 86 7.83 -22.54 21.29
C TYR A 86 9.05 -21.69 20.91
N GLY A 87 9.99 -22.28 20.17
CA GLY A 87 11.24 -21.63 19.78
C GLY A 87 12.31 -21.63 20.88
N ALA A 88 13.25 -20.67 20.81
CA ALA A 88 14.35 -20.54 21.77
C ALA A 88 13.90 -20.07 23.15
N GLY A 89 12.71 -19.45 23.26
CA GLY A 89 12.18 -18.89 24.51
C GLY A 89 12.83 -17.57 24.94
N TRP A 90 13.75 -17.05 24.14
CA TRP A 90 14.42 -15.77 24.31
C TRP A 90 14.54 -15.05 22.97
N ALA A 91 14.76 -13.74 23.03
CA ALA A 91 15.05 -12.90 21.88
C ALA A 91 16.22 -11.98 22.23
N CYS A 92 17.02 -11.63 21.23
CA CYS A 92 18.11 -10.71 21.41
C CYS A 92 17.60 -9.31 21.78
N ASN A 93 18.36 -8.64 22.63
CA ASN A 93 18.13 -7.24 22.95
C ASN A 93 18.40 -6.39 21.71
N ARG A 94 17.80 -5.19 21.67
CA ARG A 94 18.03 -4.22 20.60
C ARG A 94 19.53 -3.99 20.38
N GLY A 95 19.97 -4.09 19.13
CA GLY A 95 21.37 -3.99 18.72
C GLY A 95 22.11 -5.32 18.66
N TYR A 96 21.42 -6.44 18.89
CA TYR A 96 21.98 -7.78 18.81
C TYR A 96 21.15 -8.67 17.91
N GLU A 97 21.82 -9.58 17.20
CA GLU A 97 21.22 -10.58 16.34
C GLU A 97 21.53 -12.01 16.83
N GLU A 98 20.63 -12.95 16.51
CA GLU A 98 20.77 -14.35 16.90
C GLU A 98 21.89 -15.02 16.12
N ALA A 99 22.87 -15.58 16.84
CA ALA A 99 24.00 -16.31 16.27
C ALA A 99 24.15 -17.66 17.00
N GLY A 100 23.28 -18.61 16.66
CA GLY A 100 23.20 -19.90 17.35
C GLY A 100 22.56 -19.74 18.74
N ALA A 101 23.23 -20.19 19.79
CA ALA A 101 22.73 -20.10 21.16
C ALA A 101 23.14 -18.79 21.87
N ALA A 102 23.48 -17.73 21.13
CA ALA A 102 23.97 -16.48 21.67
C ALA A 102 23.47 -15.28 20.85
N CYS A 103 23.51 -14.10 21.46
CA CYS A 103 23.23 -12.83 20.80
C CYS A 103 24.54 -12.10 20.52
N LYS A 104 24.82 -11.83 19.23
CA LYS A 104 26.00 -11.07 18.81
C LYS A 104 25.61 -9.65 18.47
N ALA A 105 26.47 -8.70 18.82
CA ALA A 105 26.24 -7.30 18.50
C ALA A 105 26.18 -7.10 16.98
N ILE A 106 25.18 -6.38 16.53
CA ILE A 106 25.04 -5.99 15.12
C ILE A 106 26.17 -5.00 14.80
N PRO A 107 27.03 -5.29 13.82
CA PRO A 107 28.08 -4.37 13.41
C PRO A 107 27.43 -3.16 12.71
N VAL A 108 27.39 -2.03 13.41
CA VAL A 108 26.93 -0.75 12.84
C VAL A 108 28.15 -0.03 12.27
N PRO A 109 28.23 0.19 10.94
CA PRO A 109 29.37 0.87 10.33
C PRO A 109 29.40 2.37 10.66
N GLU A 110 30.47 3.06 10.28
CA GLU A 110 30.54 4.51 10.36
C GLU A 110 29.43 5.14 9.49
N HIS A 111 28.88 6.28 9.95
CA HIS A 111 27.75 6.96 9.32
C HIS A 111 26.46 6.14 9.24
N ALA A 112 26.22 5.29 10.24
CA ALA A 112 25.01 4.50 10.37
C ALA A 112 24.48 4.47 11.81
N PHE A 113 23.19 4.15 11.93
CA PHE A 113 22.52 3.97 13.21
C PHE A 113 21.55 2.79 13.16
N LEU A 114 21.30 2.19 14.33
CA LEU A 114 20.29 1.14 14.46
C LEU A 114 18.90 1.70 14.19
N ARG A 115 18.12 0.99 13.36
CA ARG A 115 16.72 1.35 13.13
C ARG A 115 15.90 1.25 14.40
N SER A 116 14.67 1.74 14.33
CA SER A 116 13.69 1.62 15.42
C SER A 116 13.43 0.15 15.78
N SER A 117 13.41 -0.74 14.79
CA SER A 117 13.32 -2.21 14.97
C SER A 117 14.38 -2.75 15.94
N GLY A 118 15.59 -2.19 15.88
CA GLY A 118 16.73 -2.64 16.67
C GLY A 118 17.46 -3.87 16.13
N TYR A 119 17.03 -4.43 15.01
CA TYR A 119 17.58 -5.67 14.43
C TYR A 119 18.30 -5.45 13.09
N ASP A 120 18.34 -4.20 12.62
CA ASP A 120 19.07 -3.77 11.44
C ASP A 120 19.52 -2.31 11.61
N TRP A 121 20.35 -1.84 10.69
CA TRP A 121 20.86 -0.46 10.67
C TRP A 121 20.46 0.24 9.37
N GLN A 122 20.54 1.56 9.41
CA GLN A 122 20.41 2.41 8.23
C GLN A 122 21.48 3.51 8.26
N CYS A 123 21.84 4.03 7.10
CA CYS A 123 22.79 5.12 7.01
C CYS A 123 22.23 6.42 7.57
N ASP A 124 23.12 7.26 8.09
CA ASP A 124 22.85 8.64 8.44
C ASP A 124 22.35 9.42 7.22
N ARG A 125 21.62 10.50 7.47
CA ARG A 125 21.19 11.43 6.41
C ARG A 125 22.43 11.94 5.67
N GLY A 126 22.43 11.82 4.34
CA GLY A 126 23.57 12.18 3.50
C GLY A 126 24.47 11.01 3.12
N PHE A 127 24.13 9.80 3.56
CA PHE A 127 24.84 8.58 3.21
C PHE A 127 23.88 7.54 2.63
N ARG A 128 24.41 6.68 1.76
CA ARG A 128 23.69 5.56 1.15
C ARG A 128 24.39 4.23 1.43
N PRO A 129 23.65 3.11 1.50
CA PRO A 129 24.26 1.82 1.72
C PRO A 129 25.11 1.38 0.52
N ASP A 130 26.35 0.98 0.77
CA ASP A 130 27.20 0.21 -0.13
C ASP A 130 27.73 -1.03 0.61
N ARG A 131 27.06 -2.17 0.36
CA ARG A 131 27.31 -3.45 1.05
C ARG A 131 27.18 -3.30 2.58
N GLU A 132 28.29 -3.39 3.29
CA GLU A 132 28.40 -3.32 4.75
C GLU A 132 28.86 -1.94 5.25
N SER A 133 28.80 -0.92 4.40
CA SER A 133 29.22 0.45 4.75
C SER A 133 28.24 1.50 4.25
N CYS A 134 28.37 2.71 4.78
CA CYS A 134 27.63 3.88 4.36
C CYS A 134 28.57 4.85 3.65
N VAL A 135 28.31 5.10 2.36
CA VAL A 135 29.11 6.01 1.55
C VAL A 135 28.39 7.34 1.36
N PRO A 136 29.11 8.48 1.33
CA PRO A 136 28.49 9.79 1.13
C PRO A 136 27.68 9.85 -0.17
N ILE A 137 26.53 10.51 -0.10
CA ILE A 137 25.73 10.85 -1.28
C ILE A 137 26.35 12.09 -1.92
N VAL A 138 26.76 11.97 -3.18
CA VAL A 138 27.19 13.12 -3.99
C VAL A 138 25.95 13.82 -4.51
N LEU A 139 25.73 15.06 -4.07
CA LEU A 139 24.63 15.90 -4.56
C LEU A 139 25.06 16.59 -5.86
N PRO A 140 24.33 16.39 -6.97
CA PRO A 140 24.51 17.23 -8.15
C PRO A 140 24.01 18.66 -7.89
N GLU A 141 24.33 19.57 -8.81
CA GLU A 141 23.82 20.94 -8.78
C GLU A 141 22.28 20.95 -8.86
N ASN A 142 21.64 21.84 -8.11
CA ASN A 142 20.18 21.96 -8.01
C ASN A 142 19.48 20.70 -7.44
N ALA A 143 20.13 20.02 -6.48
CA ALA A 143 19.58 18.88 -5.77
C ALA A 143 19.69 19.05 -4.24
N TYR A 144 18.80 18.36 -3.53
CA TYR A 144 18.79 18.29 -2.06
C TYR A 144 18.64 16.85 -1.59
N LEU A 145 19.07 16.56 -0.36
CA LEU A 145 18.93 15.24 0.24
C LEU A 145 17.46 14.86 0.43
N SER A 146 17.05 13.72 -0.14
CA SER A 146 15.72 13.15 0.06
C SER A 146 15.73 12.18 1.25
N GLU A 147 14.56 11.98 1.85
CA GLU A 147 14.35 10.95 2.88
C GLU A 147 14.05 9.57 2.28
N ASP A 148 13.93 9.49 0.94
CA ASP A 148 13.67 8.26 0.22
C ASP A 148 14.87 7.31 0.24
N SER A 149 14.76 6.27 1.07
CA SER A 149 15.78 5.23 1.22
C SER A 149 15.91 4.25 0.04
N SER A 150 14.97 4.27 -0.91
CA SER A 150 14.89 3.34 -2.04
C SER A 150 15.44 3.91 -3.36
N GLY A 151 15.90 5.16 -3.37
CA GLY A 151 16.38 5.87 -4.56
C GLY A 151 17.84 6.31 -4.49
N SER A 152 18.16 7.38 -5.23
CA SER A 152 19.49 8.03 -5.24
C SER A 152 19.86 8.70 -3.91
N GLY A 153 18.90 8.85 -2.99
CA GLY A 153 19.08 9.58 -1.72
C GLY A 153 19.06 11.10 -1.87
N TRP A 154 18.73 11.61 -3.07
CA TRP A 154 18.53 13.03 -3.34
C TRP A 154 17.36 13.23 -4.30
N ALA A 155 16.78 14.43 -4.25
CA ALA A 155 15.73 14.90 -5.14
C ALA A 155 16.13 16.24 -5.76
N CYS A 156 15.55 16.56 -6.91
CA CYS A 156 15.83 17.83 -7.57
C CYS A 156 15.09 18.99 -6.91
N GLU A 157 15.75 20.13 -6.83
CA GLU A 157 15.13 21.39 -6.44
C GLU A 157 13.96 21.73 -7.36
N ARG A 158 13.05 22.55 -6.85
CA ARG A 158 11.91 23.05 -7.62
C ARG A 158 12.40 23.71 -8.91
N GLY A 159 11.82 23.31 -10.03
CA GLY A 159 12.23 23.80 -11.35
C GLY A 159 13.25 22.91 -12.05
N PHE A 160 13.63 21.79 -11.44
CA PHE A 160 14.51 20.79 -12.05
C PHE A 160 13.88 19.39 -12.05
N THR A 161 14.30 18.56 -12.98
CA THR A 161 13.89 17.15 -13.12
C THR A 161 15.11 16.25 -13.16
N PRO A 162 15.04 15.03 -12.58
CA PRO A 162 16.18 14.11 -12.57
C PRO A 162 16.51 13.61 -13.97
N SER A 163 17.80 13.58 -14.29
CA SER A 163 18.38 13.01 -15.50
C SER A 163 19.69 12.29 -15.16
N ALA A 164 19.62 10.95 -15.05
CA ALA A 164 20.71 10.05 -14.66
C ALA A 164 21.45 10.44 -13.35
N GLU A 165 22.35 11.40 -13.41
CA GLU A 165 23.19 11.89 -12.30
C GLU A 165 23.10 13.41 -12.11
N ALA A 166 22.12 14.07 -12.72
CA ALA A 166 21.96 15.52 -12.67
C ALA A 166 20.51 15.95 -12.49
N CYS A 167 20.33 17.17 -11.99
CA CYS A 167 19.07 17.88 -12.03
C CYS A 167 19.10 18.87 -13.20
N VAL A 168 18.29 18.60 -14.22
CA VAL A 168 18.21 19.46 -15.41
C VAL A 168 17.01 20.39 -15.30
N PRO A 169 17.13 21.65 -15.73
CA PRO A 169 16.04 22.62 -15.60
C PRO A 169 14.82 22.18 -16.40
N ILE A 170 13.65 22.35 -15.81
CA ILE A 170 12.37 22.16 -16.47
C ILE A 170 12.16 23.36 -17.40
N VAL A 171 11.99 23.09 -18.69
CA VAL A 171 11.62 24.12 -19.66
C VAL A 171 10.15 24.47 -19.45
N VAL A 172 9.90 25.70 -19.00
CA VAL A 172 8.55 26.25 -18.86
C VAL A 172 8.30 27.16 -20.06
N PRO A 173 7.24 26.93 -20.86
CA PRO A 173 6.92 27.78 -22.01
C PRO A 173 6.45 29.17 -21.56
N GLU A 174 6.38 30.11 -22.50
CA GLU A 174 5.73 31.41 -22.27
C GLU A 174 4.27 31.20 -21.83
N ASN A 175 3.80 32.00 -20.86
CA ASN A 175 2.51 31.83 -20.19
C ASN A 175 2.35 30.49 -19.45
N GLY A 176 3.46 29.82 -19.09
CA GLY A 176 3.48 28.68 -18.18
C GLY A 176 4.09 29.03 -16.82
N TYR A 177 3.77 28.23 -15.80
CA TYR A 177 4.35 28.31 -14.48
C TYR A 177 4.66 26.92 -13.91
N LEU A 178 5.65 26.82 -13.02
CA LEU A 178 6.00 25.56 -12.34
C LEU A 178 4.91 25.16 -11.34
N THR A 179 4.47 23.90 -11.35
CA THR A 179 3.52 23.38 -10.37
C THR A 179 4.24 22.95 -9.09
N ASN A 180 3.56 22.96 -7.94
CA ASN A 180 4.07 22.39 -6.68
C ASN A 180 3.67 20.91 -6.53
N ALA A 181 3.37 20.22 -7.63
CA ALA A 181 2.81 18.89 -7.58
C ALA A 181 3.92 17.83 -7.48
N ASP A 182 3.85 17.01 -6.42
CA ASP A 182 4.73 15.85 -6.26
C ASP A 182 4.55 14.87 -7.44
N TYR A 183 3.30 14.73 -7.89
CA TYR A 183 2.88 13.88 -8.99
C TYR A 183 2.20 14.69 -10.10
N GLY A 184 2.36 14.26 -11.35
CA GLY A 184 1.77 14.91 -12.52
C GLY A 184 2.71 15.90 -13.22
N PRO A 185 2.17 16.76 -14.09
CA PRO A 185 2.97 17.69 -14.90
C PRO A 185 3.66 18.72 -13.99
N LYS A 186 4.94 18.97 -14.28
CA LYS A 186 5.81 19.85 -13.48
C LYS A 186 5.62 21.34 -13.77
N TRP A 187 4.87 21.66 -14.81
CA TRP A 187 4.42 23.01 -15.15
C TRP A 187 2.96 22.94 -15.63
N ALA A 188 2.28 24.09 -15.57
CA ALA A 188 0.92 24.26 -16.08
C ALA A 188 0.80 25.63 -16.74
N CYS A 189 -0.22 25.82 -17.57
CA CYS A 189 -0.48 27.12 -18.19
C CYS A 189 -1.12 28.10 -17.23
N GLU A 190 -0.70 29.36 -17.33
CA GLU A 190 -1.32 30.50 -16.68
C GLU A 190 -2.81 30.59 -17.03
N ARG A 191 -3.57 31.22 -16.15
CA ARG A 191 -5.01 31.41 -16.38
C ARG A 191 -5.26 32.13 -17.70
N GLY A 192 -6.16 31.57 -18.50
CA GLY A 192 -6.46 32.08 -19.85
C GLY A 192 -5.57 31.51 -20.93
N PHE A 193 -4.78 30.48 -20.61
CA PHE A 193 -4.04 29.68 -21.56
C PHE A 193 -4.30 28.19 -21.34
N PHE A 194 -4.19 27.39 -22.39
CA PHE A 194 -4.31 25.94 -22.34
C PHE A 194 -3.08 25.27 -22.96
N GLU A 195 -2.76 24.07 -22.50
CA GLU A 195 -1.61 23.32 -23.01
C GLU A 195 -1.89 22.79 -24.42
N ALA A 196 -1.00 23.08 -25.36
CA ALA A 196 -1.00 22.54 -26.71
C ALA A 196 0.43 22.21 -27.17
N ASP A 197 0.76 20.93 -27.31
CA ASP A 197 2.09 20.45 -27.74
C ASP A 197 3.27 21.08 -26.96
N GLY A 198 3.14 21.21 -25.63
CA GLY A 198 4.19 21.77 -24.79
C GLY A 198 4.31 23.29 -24.80
N ARG A 199 3.30 24.00 -25.34
CA ARG A 199 3.16 25.47 -25.24
C ARG A 199 1.85 25.84 -24.54
N CYS A 200 1.74 27.10 -24.12
CA CYS A 200 0.51 27.64 -23.57
C CYS A 200 -0.14 28.59 -24.59
N ASP A 201 -1.18 28.09 -25.26
CA ASP A 201 -1.95 28.85 -26.25
C ASP A 201 -3.10 29.60 -25.55
N PRO A 202 -3.42 30.84 -25.97
CA PRO A 202 -4.47 31.62 -25.31
C PRO A 202 -5.85 31.00 -25.53
N VAL A 203 -6.67 30.99 -24.48
CA VAL A 203 -8.08 30.62 -24.55
C VAL A 203 -8.81 31.68 -25.37
N ALA A 204 -9.45 31.25 -26.46
CA ALA A 204 -10.29 32.11 -27.28
C ALA A 204 -11.58 32.45 -26.52
N LEU A 205 -11.71 33.71 -26.10
CA LEU A 205 -12.91 34.22 -25.44
C LEU A 205 -13.93 34.68 -26.49
N PRO A 206 -15.10 34.03 -26.61
CA PRO A 206 -16.18 34.57 -27.44
C PRO A 206 -16.73 35.86 -26.83
N ALA A 207 -17.48 36.62 -27.63
CA ALA A 207 -18.18 37.81 -27.13
C ALA A 207 -19.10 37.43 -25.94
N HIS A 208 -19.17 38.29 -24.92
CA HIS A 208 -19.93 38.06 -23.69
C HIS A 208 -19.45 36.87 -22.84
N ALA A 209 -18.15 36.58 -22.86
CA ALA A 209 -17.52 35.57 -22.01
C ALA A 209 -16.36 36.16 -21.17
N TYR A 210 -16.09 35.52 -20.04
CA TYR A 210 -14.95 35.80 -19.17
C TYR A 210 -14.22 34.49 -18.81
N LEU A 211 -12.94 34.60 -18.42
CA LEU A 211 -12.12 33.45 -18.04
C LEU A 211 -12.68 32.74 -16.81
N ASP A 212 -12.81 31.42 -16.89
CA ASP A 212 -13.25 30.61 -15.77
C ASP A 212 -12.06 30.24 -14.87
N GLN A 213 -12.32 30.09 -13.58
CA GLN A 213 -11.36 29.62 -12.58
C GLN A 213 -11.42 28.10 -12.38
N GLU A 214 -12.48 27.45 -12.85
CA GLU A 214 -12.64 26.00 -12.76
C GLU A 214 -11.61 25.29 -13.63
N SER A 215 -10.99 24.22 -13.10
CA SER A 215 -9.94 23.45 -13.78
C SER A 215 -10.46 22.53 -14.89
N TYR A 216 -11.77 22.54 -15.12
CA TYR A 216 -12.46 21.66 -16.07
C TYR A 216 -13.42 22.49 -16.94
N GLY A 217 -13.69 21.99 -18.16
CA GLY A 217 -14.51 22.70 -19.14
C GLY A 217 -13.67 23.56 -20.11
N PRO A 218 -14.31 24.50 -20.83
CA PRO A 218 -13.67 25.23 -21.93
C PRO A 218 -12.73 26.38 -21.49
N GLY A 219 -12.56 26.60 -20.18
CA GLY A 219 -11.71 27.67 -19.63
C GLY A 219 -12.34 29.06 -19.62
N TRP A 220 -13.62 29.18 -19.98
CA TRP A 220 -14.39 30.42 -19.94
C TRP A 220 -15.86 30.15 -19.58
N ARG A 221 -16.53 31.19 -19.09
CA ARG A 221 -17.97 31.22 -18.79
C ARG A 221 -18.63 32.45 -19.40
N CYS A 222 -19.91 32.33 -19.72
CA CYS A 222 -20.68 33.45 -20.23
C CYS A 222 -20.96 34.49 -19.14
N GLU A 223 -20.97 35.76 -19.51
CA GLU A 223 -21.48 36.86 -18.68
C GLU A 223 -22.94 36.60 -18.27
N ARG A 224 -23.35 37.18 -17.13
CA ARG A 224 -24.72 37.05 -16.65
C ARG A 224 -25.70 37.61 -17.69
N GLY A 225 -26.73 36.84 -18.04
CA GLY A 225 -27.68 37.15 -19.11
C GLY A 225 -27.37 36.45 -20.43
N PHE A 226 -26.27 35.69 -20.51
CA PHE A 226 -25.90 34.90 -21.68
C PHE A 226 -25.79 33.41 -21.32
N GLN A 227 -26.08 32.53 -22.26
CA GLN A 227 -25.94 31.08 -22.13
C GLN A 227 -24.94 30.53 -23.14
N ALA A 228 -24.19 29.50 -22.74
CA ALA A 228 -23.22 28.85 -23.60
C ALA A 228 -23.93 27.92 -24.59
N VAL A 229 -23.74 28.16 -25.88
CA VAL A 229 -24.21 27.28 -26.96
C VAL A 229 -23.05 27.10 -27.94
N ASN A 230 -22.53 25.86 -28.00
CA ASN A 230 -21.25 25.56 -28.65
C ASN A 230 -20.13 26.49 -28.09
N ASP A 231 -19.30 27.06 -28.97
CA ASP A 231 -18.21 27.97 -28.60
C ASP A 231 -18.64 29.45 -28.59
N SER A 232 -19.85 29.73 -28.11
CA SER A 232 -20.38 31.11 -28.10
C SER A 232 -21.34 31.36 -26.93
N CYS A 233 -21.39 32.61 -26.49
CA CYS A 233 -22.34 33.09 -25.51
C CYS A 233 -23.46 33.84 -26.23
N ILE A 234 -24.66 33.27 -26.21
CA ILE A 234 -25.85 33.89 -26.80
C ILE A 234 -26.73 34.53 -25.72
N PRO A 235 -27.38 35.67 -25.98
CA PRO A 235 -28.32 36.27 -25.04
C PRO A 235 -29.40 35.26 -24.61
N ILE A 236 -29.76 35.31 -23.34
CA ILE A 236 -30.91 34.57 -22.83
C ILE A 236 -32.16 35.40 -23.13
N ASP A 237 -33.05 34.84 -23.94
CA ASP A 237 -34.41 35.35 -24.08
C ASP A 237 -35.17 35.06 -22.79
N LEU A 238 -35.29 36.09 -21.94
CA LEU A 238 -35.95 35.98 -20.66
C LEU A 238 -37.47 36.21 -20.85
N PRO A 239 -38.32 35.18 -20.68
CA PRO A 239 -39.76 35.35 -20.84
C PRO A 239 -40.36 36.20 -19.70
N ALA A 240 -41.59 36.66 -19.88
CA ALA A 240 -42.31 37.37 -18.82
C ALA A 240 -42.49 36.48 -17.59
N ASN A 241 -42.44 37.07 -16.39
CA ASN A 241 -42.55 36.37 -15.10
C ASN A 241 -41.42 35.35 -14.84
N ALA A 242 -40.21 35.64 -15.33
CA ALA A 242 -39.02 34.86 -15.08
C ALA A 242 -37.85 35.74 -14.62
N HIS A 243 -36.91 35.13 -13.90
CA HIS A 243 -35.66 35.76 -13.49
C HIS A 243 -34.47 34.85 -13.76
N LEU A 244 -33.31 35.48 -13.96
CA LEU A 244 -32.04 34.76 -14.05
C LEU A 244 -31.71 34.09 -12.71
N ASP A 245 -31.26 32.84 -12.75
CA ASP A 245 -30.88 32.10 -11.56
C ASP A 245 -29.59 32.64 -10.92
N ARG A 246 -29.12 31.98 -9.85
CA ARG A 246 -27.90 32.39 -9.15
C ARG A 246 -26.65 32.37 -10.04
N SER A 247 -26.55 31.44 -10.97
CA SER A 247 -25.42 31.40 -11.93
C SER A 247 -25.50 32.57 -12.90
N GLY A 248 -26.72 32.98 -13.26
CA GLY A 248 -26.94 34.06 -14.23
C GLY A 248 -26.86 33.61 -15.69
N ASN A 249 -26.57 32.34 -15.95
CA ASN A 249 -26.50 31.75 -17.29
C ASN A 249 -27.68 30.80 -17.58
N ARG A 250 -28.69 30.81 -16.70
CA ARG A 250 -29.99 30.14 -16.85
C ARG A 250 -31.06 31.00 -16.17
N TRP A 251 -32.32 30.70 -16.43
CA TRP A 251 -33.46 31.37 -15.82
C TRP A 251 -34.44 30.38 -15.21
N ARG A 252 -35.32 30.88 -14.34
CA ARG A 252 -36.45 30.13 -13.76
C ARG A 252 -37.66 31.05 -13.66
N CYS A 253 -38.85 30.47 -13.59
CA CYS A 253 -40.07 31.24 -13.35
C CYS A 253 -40.04 31.91 -11.97
N ASP A 254 -40.66 33.07 -11.90
CA ASP A 254 -40.91 33.77 -10.65
C ASP A 254 -41.82 32.95 -9.73
N PRO A 255 -41.77 33.18 -8.41
CA PRO A 255 -42.67 32.50 -7.48
C PRO A 255 -44.14 32.67 -7.92
N SER A 256 -44.91 31.57 -7.90
CA SER A 256 -46.31 31.46 -8.38
C SER A 256 -46.51 31.23 -9.88
N PHE A 257 -45.44 31.16 -10.67
CA PHE A 257 -45.49 30.83 -12.10
C PHE A 257 -44.82 29.47 -12.38
N GLN A 258 -45.38 28.71 -13.31
CA GLN A 258 -44.86 27.42 -13.76
C GLN A 258 -44.41 27.48 -15.23
N LEU A 259 -43.39 26.69 -15.54
CA LEU A 259 -42.88 26.56 -16.89
C LEU A 259 -43.84 25.75 -17.76
N ALA A 260 -44.36 26.37 -18.83
CA ALA A 260 -45.17 25.73 -19.86
C ALA A 260 -44.80 26.30 -21.23
N ASP A 261 -44.47 25.42 -22.19
CA ASP A 261 -44.11 25.78 -23.58
C ASP A 261 -43.03 26.87 -23.73
N GLY A 262 -42.08 26.93 -22.79
CA GLY A 262 -41.00 27.93 -22.80
C GLY A 262 -41.38 29.28 -22.17
N GLU A 263 -42.58 29.42 -21.64
CA GLU A 263 -43.07 30.60 -20.93
C GLU A 263 -43.40 30.30 -19.46
N CYS A 264 -43.55 31.36 -18.65
CA CYS A 264 -43.95 31.26 -17.24
C CYS A 264 -45.40 31.72 -17.08
N LEU A 265 -46.29 30.75 -16.85
CA LEU A 265 -47.73 30.98 -16.72
C LEU A 265 -48.16 30.81 -15.26
N LEU A 266 -49.13 31.63 -14.83
CA LEU A 266 -49.68 31.56 -13.49
C LEU A 266 -50.40 30.21 -13.30
N GLU A 267 -50.08 29.51 -12.22
CA GLU A 267 -50.81 28.30 -11.82
C GLU A 267 -52.28 28.66 -11.53
N ARG A 268 -53.21 27.91 -12.12
CA ARG A 268 -54.65 28.12 -11.98
C ARG A 268 -55.25 27.17 -10.96
#